data_AF-A0A6C0B7Q3-F1
#
_entry.id   AF-A0A6C0B7Q3-F1
#
_cell.length_a   1.000
_cell.length_b   1.000
_cell.length_c   1.000
_cell.angle_alpha   90.00
_cell.angle_beta   90.00
_cell.angle_gamma   90.00
#
_symmetry.space_group_name_H-M   'P 1'
#
loop_
_entity.id
_entity.type
_entity.pdbx_description
1 polymer ?
#
loop_
_entity_poly.entity_id
_entity_poly.type
_entity_poly.pdbx_seq_one_letter_code
_entity_poly.pdbx_strand_id
1 'polypeptide(L)'
;MIYNNIFKDIIIIILQMRPKMSEKYAEEREEICSQILTILELDEKGAFLLSTLDADTEKQNKIMDMKDEIRKCFSCCNMSPFKPSATCKRPYLSVVKNILKKQGYTFIGNDYTTKPEHIKTIRYYVFRL
;
A
#
# COMPACT_ATOMS: atom_id res chain seq x y z
N MET A 1 -27.21 -1.98 -43.93
CA MET A 1 -27.26 -1.10 -42.73
C MET A 1 -26.84 -1.78 -41.42
N ILE A 2 -26.95 -3.11 -41.28
CA ILE A 2 -26.67 -3.83 -40.01
C ILE A 2 -25.17 -3.84 -39.62
N TYR A 3 -24.26 -3.98 -40.59
CA TYR A 3 -22.81 -4.01 -40.35
C TYR A 3 -22.23 -2.73 -39.71
N ASN A 4 -22.78 -1.56 -40.05
CA ASN A 4 -22.29 -0.28 -39.52
C ASN A 4 -22.65 -0.06 -38.05
N ASN A 5 -23.74 -0.67 -37.56
CA ASN A 5 -24.09 -0.62 -36.15
C ASN A 5 -23.21 -1.57 -35.33
N ILE A 6 -23.01 -2.81 -35.79
CA ILE A 6 -22.14 -3.78 -35.09
C ILE A 6 -20.69 -3.26 -35.00
N PHE A 7 -20.17 -2.63 -36.06
CA PHE A 7 -18.81 -2.07 -36.04
C PHE A 7 -18.71 -0.84 -35.12
N LYS A 8 -19.74 0.02 -35.07
CA LYS A 8 -19.82 1.10 -34.08
C LYS A 8 -19.93 0.57 -32.66
N ASP A 9 -20.73 -0.46 -32.43
CA ASP A 9 -20.90 -1.07 -31.11
C ASP A 9 -19.60 -1.73 -30.63
N ILE A 10 -18.89 -2.43 -31.53
CA ILE A 10 -17.56 -3.00 -31.24
C ILE A 10 -16.54 -1.89 -30.93
N ILE A 11 -16.51 -0.82 -31.73
CA ILE A 11 -15.64 0.34 -31.48
C ILE A 11 -16.00 1.03 -30.16
N ILE A 12 -17.29 1.19 -29.85
CA ILE A 12 -17.77 1.78 -28.59
C ILE A 12 -17.38 0.88 -27.42
N ILE A 13 -17.50 -0.45 -27.53
CA ILE A 13 -17.08 -1.40 -26.50
C ILE A 13 -15.56 -1.34 -26.27
N ILE A 14 -14.76 -1.30 -27.34
CA ILE A 14 -13.29 -1.18 -27.28
C ILE A 14 -12.89 0.19 -26.68
N LEU A 15 -13.61 1.27 -27.01
CA LEU A 15 -13.36 2.62 -26.49
C LEU A 15 -13.94 2.86 -25.07
N GLN A 16 -14.87 2.03 -24.60
CA GLN A 16 -15.49 2.12 -23.28
C GLN A 16 -14.71 1.40 -22.17
N MET A 17 -13.70 0.59 -22.50
CA MET A 17 -12.81 0.01 -21.49
C MET A 17 -11.83 1.07 -20.99
N ARG A 18 -12.27 1.91 -20.05
CA ARG A 18 -11.35 2.75 -19.27
C ARG A 18 -10.44 1.81 -18.47
N PRO A 19 -9.13 1.71 -18.78
CA PRO A 19 -8.24 0.79 -18.08
C PRO A 19 -8.26 1.12 -16.59
N LYS A 20 -8.25 0.08 -15.75
CA LYS A 20 -8.27 0.28 -14.30
C LYS A 20 -6.99 1.00 -13.90
N MET A 21 -7.06 1.84 -12.88
CA MET A 21 -5.88 2.54 -12.36
C MET A 21 -4.75 1.57 -11.96
N SER A 22 -5.11 0.36 -11.51
CA SER A 22 -4.17 -0.71 -11.21
C SER A 22 -3.42 -1.27 -12.42
N GLU A 23 -4.05 -1.26 -13.60
CA GLU A 23 -3.47 -1.72 -14.86
C GLU A 23 -2.62 -0.61 -15.49
N LYS A 24 -3.11 0.64 -15.44
CA LYS A 24 -2.42 1.79 -16.01
C LYS A 24 -1.09 2.12 -15.33
N TYR A 25 -1.03 1.94 -14.01
CA TYR A 25 0.13 2.29 -13.18
C TYR A 25 0.78 1.06 -12.55
N ALA A 26 0.79 -0.07 -13.27
CA ALA A 26 1.21 -1.36 -12.69
C ALA A 26 2.66 -1.31 -12.19
N GLU A 27 3.56 -0.73 -12.98
CA GLU A 27 4.99 -0.59 -12.66
C GLU A 27 5.21 0.35 -11.47
N GLU A 28 4.65 1.56 -11.51
CA GLU A 28 4.85 2.56 -10.45
C GLU A 28 4.28 2.07 -9.11
N ARG A 29 3.20 1.28 -9.14
CA ARG A 29 2.64 0.70 -7.92
C ARG A 29 3.53 -0.39 -7.33
N GLU A 30 4.25 -1.15 -8.16
CA GLU A 30 5.21 -2.15 -7.68
C GLU A 30 6.50 -1.48 -7.18
N GLU A 31 6.93 -0.39 -7.81
CA GLU A 31 8.02 0.46 -7.32
C GLU A 31 7.70 1.03 -5.94
N ILE A 32 6.50 1.60 -5.76
CA ILE A 32 6.02 2.09 -4.45
C ILE A 32 6.05 0.96 -3.39
N CYS A 33 5.65 -0.27 -3.75
CA CYS A 33 5.73 -1.40 -2.83
C CYS A 33 7.17 -1.76 -2.49
N SER A 34 8.06 -1.78 -3.47
CA SER A 34 9.48 -2.07 -3.30
C SER A 34 10.17 -1.02 -2.41
N GLN A 35 9.83 0.26 -2.57
CA GLN A 35 10.30 1.33 -1.69
C GLN A 35 9.78 1.16 -0.26
N ILE A 36 8.49 0.85 -0.08
CA ILE A 36 7.91 0.58 1.25
C ILE A 36 8.64 -0.58 1.92
N LEU A 37 8.85 -1.70 1.22
CA LEU A 37 9.52 -2.87 1.77
C LEU A 37 10.98 -2.57 2.13
N THR A 38 11.68 -1.79 1.30
CA THR A 38 13.03 -1.29 1.59
C THR A 38 13.05 -0.45 2.86
N ILE A 39 12.09 0.48 3.04
CA ILE A 39 12.00 1.31 4.25
C ILE A 39 11.72 0.45 5.50
N LEU A 40 10.85 -0.55 5.38
CA LEU A 40 10.50 -1.42 6.50
C LEU A 40 11.67 -2.29 6.97
N GLU A 41 12.64 -2.59 6.09
CA GLU A 41 13.79 -3.46 6.37
C GLU A 41 13.33 -4.76 7.03
N LEU A 42 12.55 -5.55 6.28
CA LEU A 42 12.07 -6.83 6.77
C LEU A 42 13.25 -7.76 7.10
N ASP A 43 13.12 -8.52 8.18
CA ASP A 43 14.08 -9.55 8.53
C ASP A 43 14.00 -10.77 7.59
N GLU A 44 14.87 -11.76 7.83
CA GLU A 44 14.93 -13.02 7.07
C GLU A 44 13.60 -13.81 7.05
N LYS A 45 12.68 -13.52 7.98
CA LYS A 45 11.35 -14.14 8.07
C LYS A 45 10.27 -13.28 7.44
N GLY A 46 10.65 -12.20 6.74
CA GLY A 46 9.72 -11.26 6.14
C GLY A 46 8.95 -10.45 7.18
N ALA A 47 9.55 -10.17 8.35
CA ALA A 47 8.88 -9.51 9.45
C ALA A 47 9.60 -8.25 9.93
N PHE A 48 8.83 -7.35 10.56
CA PHE A 48 9.35 -6.20 11.27
C PHE A 48 8.59 -5.99 12.59
N LEU A 49 9.19 -5.24 13.52
CA LEU A 49 8.55 -4.91 14.80
C LEU A 49 7.87 -3.54 14.69
N LEU A 50 6.64 -3.43 15.21
CA LEU A 50 5.94 -2.16 15.25
C LEU A 50 6.70 -1.13 16.10
N SER A 51 7.26 -1.56 17.23
CA SER A 51 8.00 -0.69 18.14
C SER A 51 9.27 -0.10 17.51
N THR A 52 9.94 -0.83 16.61
CA THR A 52 11.12 -0.30 15.91
C THR A 52 10.69 0.76 14.88
N LEU A 53 9.57 0.55 14.19
CA LEU A 53 9.02 1.55 13.27
C LEU A 53 8.47 2.78 14.03
N ASP A 54 7.80 2.58 15.17
CA ASP A 54 7.26 3.66 16.02
C ASP A 54 8.40 4.56 16.59
N ALA A 55 9.61 4.01 16.78
CA ALA A 55 10.78 4.75 17.27
C ALA A 55 11.58 5.46 16.16
N ASP A 56 11.44 5.03 14.91
CA ASP A 56 12.21 5.56 13.77
C ASP A 56 11.41 6.64 13.00
N THR A 57 11.58 7.89 13.41
CA THR A 57 10.93 9.05 12.78
C THR A 57 11.36 9.24 11.32
N GLU A 58 12.59 8.85 10.94
CA GLU A 58 13.08 9.00 9.58
C GLU A 58 12.32 8.07 8.63
N LYS A 59 12.16 6.79 9.00
CA LYS A 59 11.34 5.84 8.24
C LYS A 59 9.87 6.27 8.17
N GLN A 60 9.33 6.79 9.27
CA GLN A 60 7.96 7.31 9.30
C GLN A 60 7.78 8.46 8.30
N ASN A 61 8.70 9.42 8.27
CA ASN A 61 8.64 10.55 7.34
C ASN A 61 8.78 10.08 5.89
N LYS A 62 9.73 9.20 5.57
CA LYS A 62 9.88 8.62 4.23
C LYS A 62 8.59 7.99 3.71
N ILE A 63 7.88 7.21 4.53
CA ILE A 63 6.58 6.62 4.16
C ILE A 63 5.53 7.72 3.91
N MET A 64 5.53 8.78 4.71
CA MET A 64 4.53 9.85 4.62
C MET A 64 4.79 10.79 3.44
N ASP A 65 6.04 11.01 3.06
CA ASP A 65 6.43 11.86 1.94
C ASP A 65 6.02 11.23 0.60
N MET A 66 5.92 9.90 0.53
CA MET A 66 5.42 9.17 -0.65
C MET A 66 3.91 9.38 -0.93
N LYS A 67 3.16 10.08 -0.06
CA LYS A 67 1.70 10.22 -0.19
C LYS A 67 1.26 10.80 -1.53
N ASP A 68 2.00 11.74 -2.08
CA ASP A 68 1.59 12.38 -3.34
C ASP A 68 1.81 11.47 -4.55
N GLU A 69 2.82 10.61 -4.52
CA GLU A 69 3.03 9.57 -5.52
C GLU A 69 1.98 8.47 -5.39
N ILE A 70 1.69 8.04 -4.17
CA ILE A 70 0.64 7.07 -3.87
C ILE A 70 -0.73 7.55 -4.38
N ARG A 71 -1.06 8.85 -4.23
CA ARG A 71 -2.31 9.42 -4.73
C ARG A 71 -2.45 9.35 -6.26
N LYS A 72 -1.34 9.34 -7.01
CA LYS A 72 -1.37 9.22 -8.47
C LYS A 72 -1.75 7.81 -8.94
N CYS A 73 -1.37 6.79 -8.17
CA CYS A 73 -1.46 5.40 -8.62
C CYS A 73 -2.46 4.54 -7.81
N PHE A 74 -2.92 5.03 -6.66
CA PHE A 74 -3.86 4.34 -5.77
C PHE A 74 -5.08 5.19 -5.43
N SER A 75 -6.26 4.55 -5.40
CA SER A 75 -7.45 5.14 -4.80
C SER A 75 -7.25 5.30 -3.28
N CYS A 76 -7.22 6.54 -2.78
CA CYS A 76 -6.89 6.84 -1.38
C CYS A 76 -8.07 7.29 -0.51
N CYS A 77 -9.29 7.34 -1.07
CA CYS A 77 -10.47 7.88 -0.39
C CYS A 77 -10.82 7.19 0.94
N ASN A 78 -10.50 5.89 1.07
CA ASN A 78 -10.80 5.11 2.27
C ASN A 78 -9.65 5.08 3.29
N MET A 79 -8.53 5.77 3.02
CA MET A 79 -7.36 5.77 3.89
C MET A 79 -7.33 7.03 4.74
N SER A 80 -7.46 6.89 6.07
CA SER A 80 -7.44 8.01 7.02
C SER A 80 -6.25 8.96 6.85
N PRO A 81 -5.00 8.51 6.61
CA PRO A 81 -3.85 9.41 6.44
C PRO A 81 -3.97 10.40 5.27
N PHE A 82 -4.87 10.15 4.33
CA PHE A 82 -5.09 10.99 3.15
C PHE A 82 -6.26 11.96 3.31
N LYS A 83 -7.03 11.86 4.41
CA LYS A 83 -8.15 12.73 4.73
C LYS A 83 -7.67 13.90 5.62
N PRO A 84 -8.01 15.15 5.27
CA PRO A 84 -7.52 16.32 6.00
C PRO A 84 -8.02 16.41 7.45
N SER A 85 -9.20 15.83 7.76
CA SER A 85 -9.82 15.89 9.09
C SER A 85 -9.63 14.64 9.93
N ALA A 86 -8.96 13.60 9.42
CA ALA A 86 -8.86 12.33 10.13
C ALA A 86 -7.69 12.32 11.11
N THR A 87 -7.96 12.00 12.37
CA THR A 87 -6.94 11.72 13.37
C THR A 87 -6.57 10.23 13.30
N CYS A 88 -5.31 9.94 12.97
CA CYS A 88 -4.78 8.58 12.94
C CYS A 88 -3.53 8.51 13.82
N LYS A 89 -3.53 7.64 14.83
CA LYS A 89 -2.40 7.50 15.76
C LYS A 89 -1.10 7.09 15.04
N ARG A 90 -1.20 6.25 14.00
CA ARG A 90 -0.06 5.72 13.24
C ARG A 90 -0.34 5.84 11.74
N PRO A 91 -0.23 7.05 11.17
CA PRO A 91 -0.61 7.27 9.78
C PRO A 91 0.29 6.48 8.82
N TYR A 92 1.60 6.39 9.08
CA TYR A 92 2.55 5.60 8.31
C TYR A 92 2.16 4.11 8.24
N LEU A 93 1.81 3.49 9.37
CA LEU A 93 1.41 2.08 9.42
C LEU A 93 0.12 1.86 8.62
N SER A 94 -0.82 2.80 8.70
CA SER A 94 -2.04 2.76 7.89
C SER A 94 -1.74 2.86 6.39
N VAL A 95 -0.79 3.71 5.97
CA VAL A 95 -0.36 3.79 4.56
C VAL A 95 0.21 2.45 4.12
N VAL A 96 1.26 1.98 4.79
CA VAL A 96 1.94 0.70 4.49
C VAL A 96 0.95 -0.45 4.35
N LYS A 97 0.12 -0.66 5.40
CA LYS A 97 -0.83 -1.79 5.45
C LYS A 97 -1.83 -1.74 4.30
N ASN A 98 -2.33 -0.57 3.93
CA ASN A 98 -3.33 -0.46 2.86
C ASN A 98 -2.71 -0.59 1.48
N ILE A 99 -1.54 0.00 1.24
CA ILE A 99 -0.88 -0.06 -0.07
C ILE A 99 -0.44 -1.48 -0.39
N LEU A 100 0.25 -2.13 0.53
CA LEU A 100 0.70 -3.51 0.34
C LEU A 100 -0.48 -4.47 0.12
N LYS A 101 -1.57 -4.35 0.90
CA LYS A 101 -2.78 -5.17 0.69
C LYS A 101 -3.42 -4.95 -0.68
N LYS A 102 -3.41 -3.71 -1.19
CA LYS A 102 -3.92 -3.39 -2.54
C LYS A 102 -3.06 -3.97 -3.66
N GLN A 103 -1.85 -4.44 -3.34
CA GLN A 103 -0.97 -5.17 -4.25
C GLN A 103 -0.85 -6.67 -3.94
N GLY A 104 -1.81 -7.20 -3.17
CA GLY A 104 -1.89 -8.64 -2.92
C GLY A 104 -0.96 -9.14 -1.80
N TYR A 105 -0.25 -8.26 -1.10
CA TYR A 105 0.51 -8.67 0.07
C TYR A 105 -0.42 -9.02 1.24
N THR A 106 -0.07 -10.10 1.91
CA THR A 106 -0.59 -10.49 3.21
C THR A 106 0.17 -9.74 4.30
N PHE A 107 -0.58 -9.21 5.27
CA PHE A 107 -0.06 -8.40 6.37
C PHE A 107 -0.66 -8.89 7.69
N ILE A 108 0.08 -9.70 8.44
CA ILE A 108 -0.36 -10.38 9.66
C ILE A 108 0.40 -9.81 10.86
N GLY A 109 -0.31 -9.43 11.92
CA GLY A 109 0.31 -8.94 13.16
C GLY A 109 0.10 -9.93 14.29
N ASN A 110 1.18 -10.34 14.95
CA ASN A 110 1.14 -11.18 16.13
C ASN A 110 1.70 -10.43 17.33
N ASP A 111 1.12 -10.65 18.51
CA ASP A 111 1.67 -10.13 19.75
C ASP A 111 3.10 -10.65 19.95
N TYR A 112 3.99 -9.75 20.35
CA TYR A 112 5.39 -10.04 20.55
C TYR A 112 5.89 -9.30 21.79
N THR A 113 6.80 -9.93 22.51
CA THR A 113 7.47 -9.30 23.66
C THR A 113 8.95 -9.27 23.34
N THR A 114 9.53 -8.07 23.25
CA THR A 114 10.97 -7.92 23.02
C THR A 114 11.74 -8.47 24.22
N LYS A 115 12.90 -9.06 23.96
CA LYS A 115 13.85 -9.46 25.00
C LYS A 115 15.12 -8.64 24.79
N PRO A 116 15.79 -8.15 25.86
CA PRO A 116 15.53 -8.43 27.28
C PRO A 116 14.52 -7.50 27.98
N GLU A 117 14.10 -6.41 27.34
CA GLU A 117 13.33 -5.33 27.99
C GLU A 117 11.86 -5.66 28.29
N HIS A 118 11.36 -6.80 27.81
CA HIS A 118 9.98 -7.26 27.99
C HIS A 118 8.91 -6.26 27.51
N ILE A 119 9.21 -5.48 26.47
CA ILE A 119 8.28 -4.51 25.89
C ILE A 119 7.29 -5.25 25.00
N LYS A 120 5.99 -5.07 25.28
CA LYS A 120 4.92 -5.58 24.44
C LYS A 120 4.82 -4.76 23.16
N THR A 121 4.86 -5.44 22.04
CA THR A 121 4.78 -4.87 20.68
C THR A 121 4.05 -5.83 19.76
N ILE A 122 3.88 -5.46 18.51
CA ILE A 122 3.35 -6.34 17.46
C ILE A 122 4.47 -6.64 16.48
N ARG A 123 4.64 -7.91 16.14
CA ARG A 123 5.49 -8.33 15.03
C ARG A 123 4.61 -8.52 13.81
N TYR A 124 4.88 -7.73 12.77
CA TYR A 124 4.16 -7.80 11.51
C TYR A 124 4.94 -8.65 10.51
N TYR A 125 4.27 -9.65 9.95
CA TYR A 125 4.74 -10.48 8.86
C TYR A 125 4.13 -9.97 7.56
N VAL A 126 4.97 -9.76 6.55
CA VAL A 126 4.61 -9.20 5.25
C VAL A 126 5.14 -10.14 4.17
N PHE A 127 4.24 -10.70 3.37
CA PHE A 127 4.60 -11.60 2.29
C PHE A 127 3.52 -11.59 1.19
N ARG A 128 3.89 -11.96 -0.02
CA ARG A 128 2.99 -12.14 -1.16
C ARG A 128 3.18 -13.57 -1.67
N LEU A 129 2.08 -14.29 -1.86
CA LEU A 129 2.06 -15.67 -2.36
C LEU A 129 2.06 -15.69 -3.88
#